data_AF-A0A1F3VKT5-F1
#
_entry.id   AF-A0A1F3VKT5-F1
#
_cell.length_a   1.000
_cell.length_b   1.000
_cell.length_c   1.000
_cell.angle_alpha   90.00
_cell.angle_beta   90.00
_cell.angle_gamma   90.00
#
_symmetry.space_group_name_H-M   'P 1'
#
loop_
_entity.id
_entity.type
_entity.pdbx_description
1 polymer ?
#
loop_
_entity_poly.entity_id
_entity_poly.type
_entity_poly.pdbx_seq_one_letter_code
_entity_poly.pdbx_strand_id
1 'polypeptide(L)'
;MNTKKNKTYGSKNLDVRLGKIKVGEFLRTWRLTEEMSLKEFGKLVGLSVANLCDIEKGRKGVSPKKAQEIAKIIKVPPSLLVRLSIEESLQAAGLKYLVEIRPAA
;
A
#
# COMPACT_ATOMS: atom_id res chain seq x y z
N MET A 1 6.84 -44.48 6.77
CA MET A 1 7.17 -43.25 6.03
C MET A 1 6.02 -42.93 5.09
N ASN A 2 5.29 -41.84 5.30
CA ASN A 2 4.22 -41.42 4.41
C ASN A 2 4.48 -39.96 4.00
N THR A 3 5.15 -39.78 2.86
CA THR A 3 5.38 -38.49 2.24
C THR A 3 4.15 -38.13 1.41
N LYS A 4 3.39 -37.10 1.82
CA LYS A 4 2.59 -36.26 0.91
C LYS A 4 1.86 -35.16 1.67
N LYS A 5 2.32 -33.93 1.51
CA LYS A 5 1.48 -32.72 1.33
C LYS A 5 2.40 -31.60 0.82
N ASN A 6 2.47 -31.50 -0.50
CA ASN A 6 3.11 -30.38 -1.19
C ASN A 6 2.38 -29.10 -0.78
N LYS A 7 2.93 -28.35 0.18
CA LYS A 7 2.51 -26.97 0.44
C LYS A 7 2.93 -26.15 -0.78
N THR A 8 2.00 -25.88 -1.69
CA THR A 8 2.24 -24.94 -2.79
C THR A 8 2.35 -23.52 -2.22
N TYR A 9 3.59 -23.04 -2.11
CA TYR A 9 3.97 -21.66 -1.80
C TYR A 9 3.86 -20.76 -3.05
N GLY A 10 2.80 -20.93 -3.85
CA GLY A 10 2.60 -20.14 -5.06
C GLY A 10 2.04 -18.75 -4.74
N SER A 11 2.57 -17.71 -5.41
CA SER A 11 2.17 -16.30 -5.26
C SER A 11 0.67 -16.05 -5.43
N LYS A 12 -0.03 -16.91 -6.19
CA LYS A 12 -1.50 -16.83 -6.40
C LYS A 12 -2.33 -16.94 -5.12
N ASN A 13 -1.75 -17.46 -4.03
CA ASN A 13 -2.42 -17.59 -2.72
C ASN A 13 -1.78 -16.70 -1.64
N LEU A 14 -0.93 -15.74 -1.99
CA LEU A 14 -0.30 -14.85 -1.02
C LEU A 14 -1.29 -13.79 -0.55
N ASP A 15 -2.02 -13.15 -1.47
CA ASP A 15 -3.00 -12.10 -1.16
C ASP A 15 -4.16 -12.63 -0.28
N VAL A 16 -4.54 -13.88 -0.49
CA VAL A 16 -5.58 -14.57 0.30
C VAL A 16 -5.09 -14.90 1.71
N ARG A 17 -3.77 -15.12 1.89
CA ARG A 17 -3.16 -15.53 3.17
C ARG A 17 -2.61 -14.37 4.00
N LEU A 18 -2.13 -13.30 3.35
CA LEU A 18 -1.53 -12.13 3.98
C LEU A 18 -2.49 -10.94 4.03
N GLY A 19 -3.60 -11.00 3.32
CA GLY A 19 -4.49 -9.85 3.10
C GLY A 19 -3.96 -8.96 1.98
N LYS A 20 -4.86 -8.15 1.38
CA LYS A 20 -4.45 -7.14 0.41
C LYS A 20 -3.63 -6.08 1.15
N ILE A 21 -2.42 -5.81 0.66
CA ILE A 21 -1.57 -4.74 1.19
C ILE A 21 -2.30 -3.40 1.14
N LYS A 22 -2.30 -2.67 2.25
CA LYS A 22 -2.88 -1.32 2.33
C LYS A 22 -1.88 -0.26 1.88
N VAL A 23 -2.36 0.92 1.52
CA VAL A 23 -1.46 1.99 1.06
C VAL A 23 -0.46 2.38 2.16
N GLY A 24 -0.92 2.43 3.41
CA GLY A 24 -0.08 2.74 4.56
C GLY A 24 1.02 1.71 4.82
N GLU A 25 0.70 0.43 4.68
CA GLU A 25 1.66 -0.66 4.87
C GLU A 25 2.73 -0.68 3.78
N PHE A 26 2.33 -0.40 2.54
CA PHE A 26 3.29 -0.20 1.45
C PHE A 26 4.25 0.94 1.76
N LEU A 27 3.74 2.11 2.17
CA LEU A 27 4.55 3.28 2.49
C LEU A 27 5.52 3.01 3.65
N ARG A 28 5.05 2.30 4.68
CA ARG A 28 5.89 1.88 5.81
C ARG A 28 7.02 0.97 5.35
N THR A 29 6.71 -0.05 4.54
CA THR A 29 7.70 -1.00 4.04
C THR A 29 8.73 -0.28 3.18
N TRP A 30 8.29 0.55 2.24
CA TRP A 30 9.17 1.35 1.40
C TRP A 30 10.10 2.23 2.24
N ARG A 31 9.55 2.97 3.22
CA ARG A 31 10.35 3.81 4.12
C ARG A 31 11.42 3.02 4.87
N LEU A 32 11.08 1.84 5.38
CA LEU A 32 12.01 1.00 6.13
C LEU A 32 13.08 0.38 5.23
N THR A 33 12.76 0.06 3.97
CA THR A 33 13.74 -0.39 2.97
C THR A 33 14.75 0.69 2.64
N GLU A 34 14.33 1.95 2.63
CA GLU A 34 15.20 3.12 2.44
C GLU A 34 15.87 3.59 3.76
N GLU A 35 15.73 2.82 4.85
CA GLU A 35 16.29 3.11 6.17
C GLU A 35 15.91 4.49 6.75
N MET A 36 14.79 5.06 6.30
CA MET A 36 14.35 6.39 6.71
C MET A 36 13.54 6.36 8.01
N SER A 37 13.77 7.33 8.88
CA SER A 37 12.87 7.62 10.01
C SER A 37 11.53 8.20 9.52
N LEU A 38 10.49 8.14 10.37
CA LEU A 38 9.21 8.80 10.10
C LEU A 38 9.37 10.30 9.83
N LYS A 39 10.34 10.96 10.47
CA LYS A 39 10.59 12.40 10.31
C LYS A 39 11.17 12.73 8.94
N GLU A 40 12.16 11.95 8.50
CA GLU A 40 12.77 12.12 7.18
C GLU A 40 11.77 11.86 6.07
N PHE A 41 11.03 10.76 6.18
CA PHE A 41 10.04 10.42 5.17
C PHE A 41 8.89 11.42 5.14
N GLY A 42 8.37 11.83 6.30
CA GLY A 42 7.33 12.86 6.38
C GLY A 42 7.77 14.17 5.71
N LYS A 43 9.02 14.60 5.93
CA LYS A 43 9.59 15.77 5.24
C LYS A 43 9.68 15.55 3.73
N LEU A 44 10.13 14.38 3.28
CA LEU A 44 10.24 14.03 1.87
C LEU A 44 8.89 14.10 1.14
N VAL A 45 7.84 13.53 1.75
CA VAL A 45 6.51 13.43 1.11
C VAL A 45 5.53 14.54 1.49
N GLY A 46 5.97 15.53 2.27
CA GLY A 46 5.16 16.67 2.68
C GLY A 46 4.01 16.31 3.63
N LEU A 47 4.26 15.39 4.58
CA LEU A 47 3.31 14.98 5.62
C LEU A 47 3.90 15.21 7.01
N SER A 48 3.04 15.59 7.97
CA SER A 48 3.47 15.61 9.38
C SER A 48 3.76 14.20 9.88
N VAL A 49 4.66 14.07 10.85
CA VAL A 49 5.04 12.78 11.46
C VAL A 49 3.83 12.04 12.03
N ALA A 50 2.92 12.75 12.70
CA ALA A 50 1.69 12.18 13.24
C ALA A 50 0.78 11.62 12.13
N ASN A 51 0.54 12.42 11.07
CA ASN A 51 -0.29 12.00 9.95
C ASN A 51 0.31 10.80 9.21
N LEU A 52 1.63 10.80 8.99
CA LEU A 52 2.33 9.66 8.39
C LEU A 52 2.25 8.41 9.29
N CYS A 53 2.42 8.55 10.60
CA CYS A 53 2.28 7.44 11.55
C CYS A 53 0.85 6.86 11.58
N ASP A 54 -0.17 7.71 11.44
CA ASP A 54 -1.57 7.26 11.31
C ASP A 54 -1.81 6.52 10.00
N ILE A 55 -1.25 7.02 8.90
CA ILE A 55 -1.29 6.38 7.58
C ILE A 55 -0.61 5.00 7.63
N GLU A 56 0.64 4.93 8.09
CA GLU A 56 1.42 3.69 8.14
C GLU A 56 0.81 2.60 9.04
N LYS A 57 0.01 3.00 10.03
CA LYS A 57 -0.70 2.09 10.93
C LYS A 57 -2.13 1.79 10.46
N GLY A 58 -2.54 2.31 9.30
CA GLY A 58 -3.87 2.09 8.72
C GLY A 58 -5.02 2.74 9.51
N ARG A 59 -4.72 3.71 10.40
CA ARG A 59 -5.75 4.52 11.09
C ARG A 59 -6.36 5.57 10.17
N LYS A 60 -5.63 5.99 9.14
CA LYS A 60 -6.05 6.99 8.17
C LYS A 60 -5.67 6.55 6.76
N GLY A 61 -6.63 6.64 5.84
CA GLY A 61 -6.37 6.39 4.43
C GLY A 61 -5.60 7.55 3.75
N VAL A 62 -5.09 7.28 2.55
CA VAL A 62 -4.50 8.29 1.68
C VAL A 62 -5.47 8.55 0.53
N SER A 63 -5.70 9.80 0.14
CA SER A 63 -6.55 10.11 -1.01
C SER A 63 -5.84 9.76 -2.34
N PRO A 64 -6.58 9.46 -3.42
CA PRO A 64 -5.98 9.13 -4.72
C PRO A 64 -4.98 10.18 -5.22
N LYS A 65 -5.33 11.47 -5.06
CA LYS A 65 -4.45 12.59 -5.41
C LYS A 65 -3.14 12.58 -4.62
N LYS A 66 -3.23 12.43 -3.28
CA LYS A 66 -2.04 12.40 -2.42
C LYS A 66 -1.20 11.14 -2.69
N ALA A 67 -1.83 10.01 -2.94
CA ALA A 67 -1.16 8.76 -3.31
C ALA A 67 -0.34 8.93 -4.61
N GLN A 68 -0.89 9.61 -5.62
CA GLN A 68 -0.16 9.95 -6.84
C GLN A 68 1.04 10.89 -6.57
N GLU A 69 0.86 11.92 -5.75
CA GLU A 69 1.95 12.85 -5.38
C GLU A 69 3.10 12.10 -4.68
N ILE A 70 2.77 11.28 -3.69
CA ILE A 70 3.75 10.45 -2.97
C ILE A 70 4.47 9.52 -3.94
N ALA A 71 3.73 8.83 -4.82
CA ALA A 71 4.30 7.88 -5.77
C ALA A 71 5.37 8.52 -6.66
N LYS A 72 5.10 9.74 -7.16
CA LYS A 72 6.04 10.50 -7.98
C LYS A 72 7.30 10.87 -7.22
N ILE A 73 7.17 11.26 -5.94
CA ILE A 73 8.31 11.64 -5.08
C ILE A 73 9.21 10.42 -4.83
N ILE A 74 8.62 9.28 -4.48
CA ILE A 74 9.36 8.04 -4.16
C ILE A 74 9.68 7.18 -5.39
N LYS A 75 9.37 7.69 -6.59
CA LYS A 75 9.65 7.08 -7.90
C LYS A 75 9.07 5.67 -8.08
N VAL A 76 7.88 5.43 -7.55
CA VAL A 76 7.10 4.21 -7.83
C VAL A 76 5.99 4.51 -8.84
N PRO A 77 5.47 3.51 -9.58
CA PRO A 77 4.37 3.74 -10.52
C PRO A 77 3.15 4.40 -9.83
N PRO A 78 2.66 5.56 -10.29
CA PRO A 78 1.53 6.25 -9.65
C PRO A 78 0.26 5.41 -9.59
N SER A 79 0.00 4.61 -10.63
CA SER A 79 -1.13 3.69 -10.69
C SER A 79 -1.16 2.69 -9.53
N LEU A 80 -0.01 2.31 -8.98
CA LEU A 80 0.07 1.40 -7.84
C LEU A 80 -0.54 2.03 -6.59
N LEU A 81 -0.02 3.18 -6.14
CA LEU A 81 -0.51 3.81 -4.91
C LEU A 81 -1.94 4.33 -5.06
N VAL A 82 -2.31 4.82 -6.25
CA VAL A 82 -3.69 5.25 -6.53
C VAL A 82 -4.64 4.05 -6.43
N ARG A 83 -4.25 2.87 -6.95
CA ARG A 83 -5.06 1.65 -6.85
C ARG A 83 -5.25 1.24 -5.40
N LEU A 84 -4.17 1.18 -4.61
CA LEU A 84 -4.23 0.82 -3.19
C LEU A 84 -5.11 1.79 -2.39
N SER A 85 -5.00 3.09 -2.67
CA SER A 85 -5.84 4.14 -2.04
C SER A 85 -7.34 3.92 -2.30
N ILE A 86 -7.71 3.59 -3.53
CA ILE A 86 -9.11 3.33 -3.90
C ILE A 86 -9.58 1.99 -3.32
N GLU A 87 -8.78 0.92 -3.43
CA GLU A 87 -9.09 -0.40 -2.87
C GLU A 87 -9.35 -0.32 -1.36
N GLU A 88 -8.50 0.42 -0.62
CA GLU A 88 -8.66 0.61 0.81
C GLU A 88 -9.92 1.42 1.16
N SER A 89 -10.24 2.45 0.37
CA SER A 89 -11.46 3.24 0.56
C SER A 89 -12.72 2.41 0.32
N LEU A 90 -12.72 1.56 -0.71
CA LEU A 90 -13.82 0.63 -1.00
C LEU A 90 -13.96 -0.43 0.10
N GLN A 91 -12.84 -0.98 0.58
CA GLN A 91 -12.84 -1.95 1.67
C GLN A 91 -13.38 -1.31 2.97
N ALA A 92 -12.99 -0.08 3.28
CA ALA A 92 -13.49 0.67 4.44
C ALA A 92 -15.00 0.93 4.35
N ALA A 93 -15.54 1.10 3.13
CA ALA A 93 -16.97 1.21 2.87
C ALA A 93 -17.71 -0.14 2.84
N GLY A 94 -17.01 -1.27 3.04
CA GLY A 94 -17.59 -2.63 2.95
C GLY A 94 -17.91 -3.08 1.52
N LEU A 95 -17.41 -2.37 0.51
CA LEU A 95 -17.68 -2.62 -0.90
C LEU A 95 -16.66 -3.61 -1.49
N LYS A 96 -17.16 -4.65 -2.16
CA LYS A 96 -16.33 -5.71 -2.76
C LYS A 96 -16.17 -5.51 -4.26
N TYR A 97 -15.25 -4.63 -4.66
CA TYR A 97 -14.91 -4.38 -6.06
C TYR A 97 -13.46 -4.73 -6.38
N LEU A 98 -13.22 -5.06 -7.64
CA LEU A 98 -11.89 -5.09 -8.24
C LEU A 98 -11.58 -3.70 -8.80
N VAL A 99 -10.39 -3.18 -8.53
CA VAL A 99 -9.95 -1.86 -9.01
C VAL A 99 -8.87 -2.04 -10.05
N GLU A 100 -9.11 -1.51 -11.24
CA GLU A 100 -8.11 -1.41 -12.31
C GLU A 100 -7.88 0.07 -12.65
N ILE A 101 -6.61 0.47 -12.79
CA ILE A 101 -6.24 1.82 -13.21
C ILE A 101 -5.57 1.73 -14.56
N ARG A 102 -6.11 2.46 -15.53
CA ARG A 102 -5.55 2.60 -16.88
C ARG A 102 -5.15 4.05 -17.09
N PRO A 103 -4.04 4.33 -17.79
CA PRO A 103 -3.72 5.69 -18.19
C PRO A 103 -4.86 6.25 -19.07
N ALA A 104 -5.21 7.52 -18.86
CA ALA A 104 -6.00 8.26 -19.83
C ALA A 104 -5.10 8.43 -21.07
N ALA A 105 -5.59 7.95 -22.22
CA ALA A 105 -4.90 8.01 -23.50
C ALA A 105 -4.55 9.46 -23.92
#